data_AF-A0A6S6SQ09-F1
#
_entry.id   AF-A0A6S6SQ09-F1
#
_cell.length_a   1.000
_cell.length_b   1.000
_cell.length_c   1.000
_cell.angle_alpha   90.00
_cell.angle_beta   90.00
_cell.angle_gamma   90.00
#
_symmetry.space_group_name_H-M   'P 1'
#
loop_
_entity.id
_entity.type
_entity.pdbx_description
1 polymer ?
#
loop_
_entity_poly.entity_id
_entity_poly.type
_entity_poly.pdbx_seq_one_letter_code
_entity_poly.pdbx_strand_id
1 'polypeptide(L)' 'MNFYRKRDSRDGERRKKRLVMPFIYFIAESIFLWLVISLFQLEFDIREWHIVAIILLSLGVFYSIAKTIHIFQRQRNLS' A
#
# COMPACT_ATOMS: atom_id res chain seq x y z
N MET A 1 11.14 40.65 -5.16
CA MET A 1 11.22 39.54 -6.14
C MET A 1 11.54 38.20 -5.44
N ASN A 2 10.73 37.76 -4.46
CA ASN A 2 11.01 36.57 -3.63
C ASN A 2 9.80 35.63 -3.40
N PHE A 3 8.66 35.87 -4.05
CA PHE A 3 7.44 35.09 -3.84
C PHE A 3 7.31 33.83 -4.70
N TYR A 4 8.08 33.74 -5.79
CA TYR A 4 8.02 32.58 -6.71
C TYR A 4 8.81 31.38 -6.19
N ARG A 5 9.97 31.60 -5.56
CA ARG A 5 10.82 30.51 -5.02
C ARG A 5 10.17 29.74 -3.86
N LYS A 6 9.22 30.33 -3.14
CA LYS A 6 8.53 29.72 -1.99
C LYS A 6 7.25 28.94 -2.37
N ARG A 7 6.84 28.99 -3.65
CA ARG A 7 5.71 28.20 -4.18
C ARG A 7 6.17 26.86 -4.72
N ASP A 8 7.26 26.81 -5.49
CA ASP A 8 7.82 25.56 -6.03
C ASP A 8 8.21 24.55 -4.93
N SER A 9 8.76 25.01 -3.82
CA SER A 9 9.10 24.14 -2.69
C SER A 9 7.87 23.53 -2.01
N ARG A 10 6.76 24.28 -1.92
CA ARG A 10 5.49 23.78 -1.36
C ARG A 10 4.78 22.80 -2.29
N ASP A 11 4.86 23.00 -3.61
CA ASP A 11 4.28 22.07 -4.58
C ASP A 11 5.11 20.78 -4.72
N GLY A 12 6.44 20.86 -4.58
CA GLY A 12 7.33 19.70 -4.47
C GLY A 12 7.08 18.87 -3.19
N GLU A 13 6.88 19.51 -2.04
CA GLU A 13 6.49 18.84 -0.79
C GLU A 13 5.12 18.15 -0.91
N ARG A 14 4.15 18.80 -1.57
CA ARG A 14 2.83 18.21 -1.83
C ARG A 14 2.91 16.99 -2.73
N ARG A 15 3.80 16.99 -3.73
CA ARG A 15 4.05 15.82 -4.61
C ARG A 15 4.75 14.69 -3.85
N LYS A 16 5.76 14.99 -3.02
CA LYS A 16 6.41 13.98 -2.16
C LYS A 16 5.42 13.35 -1.18
N LYS A 17 4.61 14.14 -0.48
CA LYS A 17 3.57 13.61 0.43
C LYS A 17 2.56 12.71 -0.29
N ARG A 18 2.21 13.02 -1.55
CA ARG A 18 1.26 12.22 -2.34
C ARG A 18 1.79 10.83 -2.71
N LEU A 19 3.11 10.62 -2.70
CA LEU A 19 3.76 9.33 -2.97
C LEU A 19 4.21 8.62 -1.68
N VAL A 20 4.67 9.37 -0.68
CA VAL A 20 5.12 8.83 0.61
C VAL A 20 3.96 8.27 1.41
N MET A 21 2.81 8.96 1.41
CA MET A 21 1.65 8.53 2.17
C MET A 21 1.10 7.16 1.73
N PRO A 22 0.85 6.89 0.43
CA PRO A 22 0.44 5.54 0.00
C PRO A 22 1.50 4.47 0.29
N PHE A 23 2.79 4.81 0.25
CA PHE A 23 3.85 3.87 0.59
C PHE A 23 3.85 3.49 2.08
N ILE A 24 3.62 4.45 2.98
CA ILE A 24 3.47 4.20 4.41
C ILE A 24 2.23 3.34 4.68
N TYR A 25 1.10 3.62 4.02
CA TYR A 25 -0.10 2.79 4.12
C TYR A 25 0.15 1.36 3.64
N PHE A 26 0.86 1.19 2.53
CA PHE A 26 1.22 -0.13 2.01
C PHE A 26 2.10 -0.93 2.99
N ILE A 27 3.09 -0.28 3.61
CA ILE A 27 3.93 -0.93 4.63
C ILE A 27 3.09 -1.29 5.87
N ALA A 28 2.23 -0.39 6.33
CA ALA A 28 1.37 -0.63 7.48
C ALA A 28 0.38 -1.80 7.22
N GLU A 29 -0.24 -1.86 6.03
CA GLU A 29 -1.10 -2.97 5.62
C GLU A 29 -0.31 -4.29 5.55
N SER A 30 0.93 -4.26 5.05
CA SER A 30 1.80 -5.43 4.98
C SER A 30 2.19 -5.95 6.37
N ILE A 31 2.54 -5.05 7.30
CA ILE A 31 2.84 -5.40 8.70
C ILE A 31 1.60 -5.94 9.40
N PHE A 32 0.43 -5.35 9.15
CA PHE A 32 -0.83 -5.82 9.71
C PHE A 32 -1.18 -7.22 9.22
N LEU A 33 -1.09 -7.49 7.92
CA LEU A 33 -1.28 -8.83 7.36
C LEU A 33 -0.28 -9.84 7.96
N TRP A 34 0.97 -9.44 8.13
CA TRP A 34 1.98 -10.29 8.77
C TRP A 34 1.62 -10.62 10.21
N LEU A 35 1.22 -9.62 11.01
CA LEU A 35 0.81 -9.83 12.41
C LEU A 35 -0.41 -10.75 12.51
N VAL A 36 -1.40 -10.56 11.64
CA VAL A 36 -2.59 -11.42 11.58
C VAL A 36 -2.17 -12.87 11.29
N ILE A 37 -1.33 -13.10 10.27
CA ILE A 37 -0.82 -14.45 9.96
C ILE A 37 -0.02 -15.03 11.14
N SER A 38 0.81 -14.21 11.79
CA SER A 38 1.63 -14.63 12.93
C SER A 38 0.80 -15.01 14.16
N LEU A 39 -0.35 -14.35 14.40
CA LEU A 39 -1.25 -14.71 15.48
C LEU A 39 -1.93 -16.06 15.23
N PHE A 40 -2.29 -16.36 13.96
CA PHE A 40 -2.88 -17.64 13.60
C PHE A 40 -1.88 -18.81 13.61
N GLN A 41 -0.57 -18.56 13.41
CA GLN A 41 0.48 -19.58 13.48
C GLN A 41 0.79 -20.09 14.89
N LEU A 42 0.33 -19.42 15.95
CA LEU A 42 0.71 -19.77 17.33
C LEU A 42 -0.04 -20.99 17.89
N GLU A 43 -1.18 -21.39 17.31
CA GLU A 43 -2.07 -22.42 17.89
C GLU A 43 -2.30 -23.66 17.01
N PHE A 44 -1.93 -23.66 15.72
CA PHE A 44 -2.32 -24.74 14.80
C PHE A 44 -1.21 -25.19 13.85
N ASP A 45 -1.21 -26.50 13.55
CA ASP A 45 -0.22 -27.26 12.79
C ASP A 45 0.32 -26.51 11.55
N ILE A 46 1.64 -26.28 11.55
CA ILE A 46 2.38 -25.32 10.71
C ILE A 46 2.23 -25.61 9.21
N ARG A 47 1.90 -26.84 8.84
CA ARG A 47 1.91 -27.31 7.44
C ARG A 47 0.67 -26.90 6.64
N GLU A 48 -0.53 -26.97 7.21
CA GLU A 48 -1.77 -26.64 6.50
C GLU A 48 -1.97 -25.12 6.39
N TRP A 49 -1.57 -24.37 7.43
CA TRP A 49 -1.70 -22.92 7.44
C TRP A 49 -0.69 -22.20 6.55
N HIS A 50 0.45 -22.81 6.22
CA HIS A 50 1.40 -22.21 5.28
C HIS A 50 0.76 -21.99 3.90
N ILE A 51 -0.11 -22.90 3.47
CA ILE A 51 -0.86 -22.80 2.22
C ILE A 51 -1.92 -21.71 2.34
N VAL A 52 -2.68 -21.67 3.44
CA VAL A 52 -3.71 -20.64 3.69
C VAL A 52 -3.10 -19.25 3.76
N ALA A 53 -1.96 -19.08 4.44
CA ALA A 53 -1.23 -17.83 4.51
C ALA A 53 -0.77 -17.36 3.12
N ILE A 54 -0.21 -18.25 2.30
CA ILE A 54 0.19 -17.94 0.92
C ILE A 54 -1.03 -17.50 0.09
N ILE A 55 -2.18 -18.17 0.25
CA ILE A 55 -3.42 -17.82 -0.46
C ILE A 55 -3.93 -16.44 -0.03
N LEU A 56 -4.00 -16.17 1.27
CA LEU A 56 -4.43 -14.87 1.80
C LEU A 56 -3.50 -13.73 1.38
N LEU A 57 -2.19 -13.96 1.40
CA LEU A 57 -1.18 -12.98 1.00
C LEU A 57 -1.28 -12.71 -0.51
N SER A 58 -1.47 -13.75 -1.32
CA SER A 58 -1.70 -13.64 -2.76
C SER A 58 -2.97 -12.86 -3.08
N LEU A 59 -4.08 -13.13 -2.38
CA LEU A 59 -5.34 -12.39 -2.50
C LEU A 59 -5.17 -10.90 -2.14
N GLY A 60 -4.46 -10.60 -1.05
CA GLY A 60 -4.16 -9.24 -0.63
C GLY A 60 -3.35 -8.47 -1.67
N VAL A 61 -2.31 -9.10 -2.22
CA VAL A 61 -1.50 -8.53 -3.30
C VAL A 61 -2.34 -8.29 -4.55
N PHE A 62 -3.15 -9.27 -4.97
CA PHE A 62 -4.00 -9.13 -6.16
C PHE A 62 -5.01 -7.99 -6.02
N TYR A 63 -5.65 -7.88 -4.84
CA TYR A 63 -6.56 -6.78 -4.54
C TYR A 63 -5.85 -5.42 -4.59
N SER A 64 -4.65 -5.32 -4.02
CA SER A 64 -3.86 -4.09 -4.04
C SER A 64 -3.45 -3.67 -5.46
N ILE A 65 -3.04 -4.63 -6.30
CA ILE A 65 -2.72 -4.40 -7.71
C ILE A 65 -3.98 -3.92 -8.47
N ALA A 66 -5.11 -4.62 -8.32
CA ALA A 66 -6.36 -4.28 -8.99
C ALA A 66 -6.83 -2.86 -8.61
N LYS A 67 -6.74 -2.50 -7.33
CA LYS A 67 -7.05 -1.15 -6.84
C LYS A 67 -6.12 -0.10 -7.43
N THR A 68 -4.82 -0.40 -7.54
CA THR A 68 -3.83 0.51 -8.14
C THR A 68 -4.13 0.76 -9.62
N ILE A 69 -4.45 -0.30 -10.38
CA ILE A 69 -4.85 -0.19 -11.80
C ILE A 69 -6.12 0.65 -11.93
N HIS A 70 -7.13 0.40 -11.09
CA HIS A 70 -8.38 1.16 -11.12
C HIS A 70 -8.15 2.65 -10.81
N ILE A 71 -7.31 2.97 -9.83
CA ILE A 71 -6.93 4.37 -9.53
C ILE A 71 -6.19 5.00 -10.72
N PHE A 72 -5.27 4.27 -11.35
CA PHE A 72 -4.53 4.75 -12.51
C PHE A 72 -5.45 5.04 -13.71
N GLN A 73 -6.38 4.14 -14.02
CA GLN A 73 -7.40 4.36 -15.05
C GLN A 73 -8.30 5.56 -14.72
N ARG A 74 -8.71 5.70 -13.46
CA ARG A 74 -9.49 6.86 -13.01
C ARG A 74 -8.74 8.18 -13.21
N GLN A 75 -7.45 8.21 -12.94
CA GLN A 75 -6.64 9.42 -13.18
C GLN A 75 -6.46 9.72 -14.67
N ARG A 76 -6.38 8.69 -15.53
CA ARG A 76 -6.28 8.86 -16.98
C ARG A 76 -7.58 9.39 -17.61
N ASN A 77 -8.75 9.01 -17.09
CA ASN A 77 -10.05 9.50 -17.59
C ASN A 77 -10.42 10.91 -17.10
N LEU A 78 -9.72 11.44 -16.08
CA LEU A 78 -9.93 12.79 -15.55
C LEU A 78 -8.91 13.81 -16.10
N SER A 79 -7.95 13.36 -16.92
CA SER A 79 -6.99 14.18 -17.66
C SER A 79 -7.40 14.29 -19.11
#